data_AF-A0A8C8ZEP3-F1
#
_entry.id   AF-A0A8C8ZEP3-F1
#
_cell.length_a   1.000
_cell.length_b   1.000
_cell.length_c   1.000
_cell.angle_alpha   90.00
_cell.angle_beta   90.00
_cell.angle_gamma   90.00
#
_symmetry.space_group_name_H-M   'P 1'
#
loop_
_entity.id
_entity.type
_entity.pdbx_description
1 polymer ?
#
loop_
_entity_poly.entity_id
_entity_poly.type
_entity_poly.pdbx_seq_one_letter_code
_entity_poly.pdbx_strand_id
1 'polypeptide(L)'
;MILLLARYGLRWQGPPGGRALSRAVMEVAFRGVRKVLCVAEKNDAAKGIADLLSSGRMRRREGLSKFNKIYEFDYHLYGQAELQPPCPL
;
A
#
# COMPACT_ATOMS: atom_id res chain seq x y z
N MET A 1 -7.60 -22.28 54.61
CA MET A 1 -6.26 -22.03 54.05
C MET A 1 -6.42 -21.33 52.70
N ILE A 2 -6.39 -19.98 52.72
CA ILE A 2 -5.45 -19.12 51.97
C ILE A 2 -5.92 -18.86 50.53
N LEU A 3 -6.77 -17.86 50.29
CA LEU A 3 -6.51 -16.42 50.01
C LEU A 3 -6.28 -16.08 48.52
N LEU A 4 -7.27 -15.35 48.02
CA LEU A 4 -7.33 -14.48 46.85
C LEU A 4 -6.06 -13.61 46.65
N LEU A 5 -5.30 -13.80 45.56
CA LEU A 5 -4.34 -12.88 44.93
C LEU A 5 -4.00 -13.48 43.54
N ALA A 6 -3.84 -12.79 42.41
CA ALA A 6 -3.95 -11.40 42.04
C ALA A 6 -4.02 -11.35 40.50
N ARG A 7 -4.89 -10.47 40.00
CA ARG A 7 -4.67 -9.58 38.85
C ARG A 7 -3.52 -9.98 37.88
N TYR A 8 -3.87 -10.66 36.80
CA TYR A 8 -3.24 -10.38 35.50
C TYR A 8 -4.31 -9.89 34.54
N GLY A 9 -4.77 -8.68 34.82
CA GLY A 9 -5.37 -7.85 33.81
C GLY A 9 -4.29 -7.45 32.81
N LEU A 10 -4.10 -8.26 31.76
CA LEU A 10 -3.74 -7.69 30.47
C LEU A 10 -5.05 -7.41 29.74
N ARG A 11 -5.72 -6.35 30.21
CA ARG A 11 -6.61 -5.56 29.38
C ARG A 11 -5.74 -5.13 28.20
N TRP A 12 -5.85 -5.84 27.08
CA TRP A 12 -5.40 -5.35 25.79
C TRP A 12 -6.14 -4.04 25.57
N GLN A 13 -5.52 -2.95 25.98
CA GLN A 13 -5.86 -1.63 25.48
C GLN A 13 -5.40 -1.65 24.04
N GLY A 14 -6.28 -2.17 23.16
CA GLY A 14 -6.19 -1.84 21.75
C GLY A 14 -6.07 -0.32 21.65
N PRO A 15 -5.20 0.21 20.76
CA PRO A 15 -5.03 1.64 20.62
C PRO A 15 -6.40 2.31 20.49
N PRO A 16 -6.70 3.32 21.32
CA PRO A 16 -8.01 3.96 21.32
C PRO A 16 -8.14 4.78 20.05
N GLY A 17 -9.09 4.42 19.22
CA GLY A 17 -9.52 5.24 18.09
C GLY A 17 -8.72 4.97 16.82
N GLY A 18 -9.36 4.27 15.89
CA GLY A 18 -9.04 4.37 14.47
C GLY A 18 -9.27 5.80 14.01
N ARG A 19 -8.34 6.71 14.29
CA ARG A 19 -8.24 7.97 13.55
C ARG A 19 -7.86 7.57 12.14
N ALA A 20 -8.79 7.70 11.20
CA ALA A 20 -8.43 7.68 9.80
C ALA A 20 -7.29 8.71 9.63
N LEU A 21 -6.10 8.23 9.27
CA LEU A 21 -4.97 9.12 9.00
C LEU A 21 -5.43 10.09 7.92
N SER A 22 -5.31 11.38 8.19
CA SER A 22 -5.81 12.39 7.26
C SER A 22 -5.06 12.28 5.93
N ARG A 23 -5.72 12.65 4.84
CA ARG A 23 -5.11 12.67 3.50
C ARG A 23 -3.78 13.42 3.49
N ALA A 24 -3.68 14.52 4.24
CA ALA A 24 -2.44 15.29 4.39
C ALA A 24 -1.29 14.49 5.04
N VAL A 25 -1.59 13.65 6.04
CA VAL A 25 -0.57 12.76 6.64
C VAL A 25 -0.10 11.73 5.63
N MET A 26 -1.02 11.18 4.83
CA MET A 26 -0.68 10.23 3.77
C MET A 26 0.17 10.87 2.67
N GLU A 27 -0.19 12.09 2.24
CA GLU A 27 0.56 12.90 1.28
C GLU A 27 2.01 13.09 1.75
N VAL A 28 2.23 13.47 3.01
CA VAL A 28 3.57 13.61 3.60
C VAL A 28 4.32 12.28 3.62
N ALA A 29 3.67 11.18 4.01
CA ALA A 29 4.30 9.86 4.10
C ALA A 29 4.79 9.34 2.74
N PHE A 30 4.07 9.67 1.66
CA PHE A 30 4.46 9.27 0.31
C PHE A 30 5.41 10.27 -0.39
N ARG A 31 5.75 11.42 0.21
CA ARG A 31 6.70 12.37 -0.39
C ARG A 31 8.05 11.70 -0.66
N GLY A 32 8.48 11.74 -1.92
CA GLY A 32 9.77 11.17 -2.36
C GLY A 32 9.74 9.67 -2.68
N VAL A 33 8.61 8.99 -2.49
CA VAL A 33 8.44 7.60 -2.94
C VAL A 33 8.35 7.58 -4.46
N ARG A 34 9.22 6.80 -5.10
CA ARG A 34 9.27 6.65 -6.58
C ARG A 34 8.65 5.34 -7.07
N LYS A 35 8.62 4.32 -6.22
CA LYS A 35 8.10 2.98 -6.55
C LYS A 35 7.37 2.42 -5.34
N VAL A 36 6.19 1.86 -5.57
CA VAL A 36 5.39 1.17 -4.57
C VAL A 36 5.25 -0.28 -5.00
N LEU A 37 5.52 -1.21 -4.08
CA LEU A 37 5.36 -2.64 -4.32
C LEU A 37 4.01 -3.09 -3.76
N CYS A 38 3.11 -3.47 -4.66
CA CYS A 38 1.83 -4.07 -4.30
C CYS A 38 1.94 -5.60 -4.37
N VAL A 39 1.46 -6.30 -3.33
CA VAL A 39 1.48 -7.76 -3.26
C VAL A 39 0.05 -8.26 -3.08
N ALA A 40 -0.41 -9.12 -3.98
CA ALA A 40 -1.69 -9.81 -3.87
C ALA A 40 -1.47 -11.26 -3.44
N GLU A 41 -2.50 -11.89 -2.88
CA GLU A 41 -2.47 -13.31 -2.48
C GLU A 41 -2.19 -14.25 -3.66
N LYS A 42 -2.68 -13.90 -4.87
CA LYS A 42 -2.58 -14.70 -6.08
C LYS A 42 -2.17 -13.86 -7.29
N ASN A 43 -1.50 -14.48 -8.27
CA ASN A 43 -1.08 -13.81 -9.50
C ASN A 43 -2.27 -13.29 -10.33
N ASP A 44 -3.37 -14.05 -10.40
CA ASP A 44 -4.56 -13.64 -11.16
C ASP A 44 -5.21 -12.39 -10.57
N ALA A 45 -5.21 -12.28 -9.23
CA ALA A 45 -5.65 -11.06 -8.54
C ALA A 45 -4.72 -9.88 -8.86
N ALA A 46 -3.40 -10.08 -8.82
CA ALA A 46 -2.44 -9.05 -9.19
C ALA A 46 -2.65 -8.56 -10.64
N LYS A 47 -2.88 -9.48 -11.58
CA LYS A 47 -3.17 -9.16 -12.98
C LYS A 47 -4.44 -8.32 -13.12
N GLY A 48 -5.53 -8.75 -12.49
CA GLY A 48 -6.82 -8.05 -12.58
C GLY A 48 -6.77 -6.65 -11.98
N ILE A 49 -6.12 -6.49 -10.82
CA ILE A 49 -5.97 -5.19 -10.17
C ILE A 49 -5.10 -4.24 -11.01
N ALA A 50 -3.96 -4.72 -11.52
CA ALA A 50 -3.08 -3.90 -12.34
C ALA A 50 -3.74 -3.49 -13.66
N ASP A 51 -4.52 -4.37 -14.30
CA ASP A 51 -5.27 -4.07 -15.53
C ASP A 51 -6.31 -2.97 -15.28
N LEU A 52 -7.07 -3.09 -14.19
CA LEU A 52 -8.08 -2.12 -13.79
C LEU A 52 -7.48 -0.74 -13.46
N LEU A 53 -6.42 -0.69 -12.66
CA LEU A 53 -5.79 0.56 -12.23
C LEU A 53 -5.02 1.26 -13.35
N SER A 54 -4.44 0.51 -14.28
CA SER A 54 -3.68 1.07 -15.41
C SER A 54 -4.55 1.37 -16.64
N SER A 55 -5.83 0.96 -16.62
CA SER A 55 -6.72 0.95 -17.79
C SER A 55 -6.09 0.23 -18.99
N GLY A 56 -5.51 -0.95 -18.74
CA GLY A 56 -4.87 -1.79 -19.76
C GLY A 56 -3.46 -1.35 -20.20
N ARG A 57 -2.89 -0.29 -19.60
CA ARG A 57 -1.53 0.21 -19.93
C ARG A 57 -0.41 -0.44 -19.11
N MET A 58 -0.72 -1.45 -18.29
CA MET A 58 0.27 -2.14 -17.48
C MET A 58 1.33 -2.87 -18.32
N ARG A 59 2.57 -2.85 -17.85
CA ARG A 59 3.69 -3.61 -18.41
C ARG A 59 3.93 -4.87 -17.59
N ARG A 60 3.81 -6.02 -18.23
CA ARG A 60 4.12 -7.32 -17.61
C ARG A 60 5.63 -7.55 -17.66
N ARG A 61 6.23 -7.86 -16.51
CA ARG A 61 7.63 -8.24 -16.35
C ARG A 61 7.75 -9.61 -15.69
N GLU A 62 8.79 -10.35 -16.08
CA GLU A 62 9.11 -11.62 -15.45
C GLU A 62 9.94 -11.40 -14.18
N GLY A 63 9.48 -12.00 -13.08
CA GLY A 63 10.22 -12.08 -11.83
C GLY A 63 11.01 -13.38 -11.70
N LEU A 64 11.54 -13.64 -10.51
CA LEU A 64 12.31 -14.86 -10.21
C LEU A 64 11.44 -16.12 -10.18
N SER A 65 10.13 -15.98 -9.91
CA SER A 65 9.17 -17.09 -9.93
C SER A 65 8.46 -17.17 -11.27
N LYS A 66 8.37 -18.38 -11.83
CA LYS A 66 7.66 -18.64 -13.10
C LYS A 66 6.18 -18.24 -13.03
N PHE A 67 5.55 -18.40 -11.87
CA PHE A 67 4.11 -18.23 -11.66
C PHE A 67 3.71 -16.83 -11.19
N ASN A 68 4.62 -16.09 -10.55
CA ASN A 68 4.34 -14.76 -10.03
C ASN A 68 4.92 -13.69 -10.96
N LYS A 69 4.05 -13.10 -11.78
CA LYS A 69 4.42 -12.06 -12.73
C LYS A 69 4.32 -10.69 -12.06
N ILE A 70 5.24 -9.80 -12.41
CA ILE A 70 5.26 -8.44 -11.91
C ILE A 70 4.53 -7.57 -12.92
N TYR A 71 3.60 -6.75 -12.46
CA TYR A 71 2.83 -5.83 -13.31
C TYR A 71 3.19 -4.40 -12.92
N GLU A 72 3.94 -3.72 -13.78
CA GLU A 72 4.41 -2.35 -13.56
C GLU A 72 3.47 -1.38 -14.30
N PHE A 73 3.04 -0.31 -13.62
CA PHE A 73 2.23 0.75 -14.23
C PHE A 73 2.41 2.05 -13.46
N ASP A 74 2.20 3.17 -14.15
CA ASP A 74 2.24 4.49 -13.55
C ASP A 74 0.90 4.83 -12.90
N TYR A 75 0.92 5.31 -11.66
CA TYR A 75 -0.27 5.68 -10.91
C TYR A 75 -0.01 6.85 -9.98
N HIS A 76 -0.95 7.79 -9.92
CA HIS A 76 -0.88 8.94 -9.03
C HIS A 76 -1.48 8.60 -7.66
N LEU A 77 -0.63 8.19 -6.72
CA LEU A 77 -1.03 7.95 -5.34
C LEU A 77 -1.07 9.27 -4.56
N TYR A 78 -2.18 9.50 -3.83
CA TYR A 78 -2.35 10.61 -2.90
C TYR A 78 -1.83 11.96 -3.41
N GLY A 79 -2.23 12.38 -4.61
CA GLY A 79 -1.88 13.72 -5.11
C GLY A 79 -0.39 13.95 -5.37
N GLN A 80 0.44 12.90 -5.43
CA GLN A 80 1.78 12.99 -6.01
C GLN A 80 1.64 13.25 -7.52
N ALA A 81 1.40 14.51 -7.87
CA ALA A 81 1.64 14.99 -9.20
C ALA A 81 3.15 14.86 -9.45
N GLU A 82 3.50 14.05 -10.44
CA GLU A 82 4.79 14.15 -11.09
C GLU A 82 5.04 15.64 -11.39
N LEU A 83 6.19 16.15 -10.99
CA LEU A 83 6.72 17.38 -11.56
C LEU A 83 6.77 17.16 -13.07
N GLN A 84 5.73 17.61 -13.79
CA GLN A 84 5.80 17.75 -15.24
C GLN A 84 7.07 18.54 -15.53
N PRO A 85 8.00 18.05 -16.38
CA PRO A 85 9.01 18.93 -16.92
C PRO A 85 8.25 20.07 -17.64
N PRO A 86 8.66 21.34 -17.48
CA PRO A 86 8.01 22.44 -18.16
C PRO A 86 8.02 22.16 -19.66
N CYS A 87 6.86 22.24 -20.30
CA CYS A 87 6.75 22.20 -21.75
C CYS A 87 7.73 23.23 -22.33
N PRO A 88 8.60 22.88 -23.29
CA PRO A 88 9.34 23.91 -24.02
C PRO A 88 8.31 24.71 -24.83
N LEU A 89 8.25 26.02 -24.57
CA LEU A 89 7.56 27.00 -25.41
C LEU A 89 8.23 27.08 -26.78
#